data_AF-A0A8T4J930-F1
#
_entry.id   AF-A0A8T4J930-F1
#
_cell.length_a   1.000
_cell.length_b   1.000
_cell.length_c   1.000
_cell.angle_alpha   90.00
_cell.angle_beta   90.00
_cell.angle_gamma   90.00
#
_symmetry.space_group_name_H-M   'P 1'
#
loop_
_entity.id
_entity.type
_entity.pdbx_description
1 polymer ?
#
loop_
_entity_poly.entity_id
_entity_poly.type
_entity_poly.pdbx_seq_one_letter_code
_entity_poly.pdbx_strand_id
1 'polypeptide(L)'
;MVSFNADGSLKAPPKKHRDHLPLLQAIDELPFGVGKKLLIDHLRGKRNARTAKLRFDRYLTNGDLSGYDEEELGRLISHLHKQELIDYQKDGRYTTLALTMKGADELLNPQQE
;
A
#
# COMPACT_ATOMS: atom_id res chain seq x y z
N MET A 1 -29.61 1.36 6.05
CA MET A 1 -30.45 0.15 6.25
C MET A 1 -29.54 -0.94 6.82
N VAL A 2 -29.64 -1.24 8.12
CA VAL A 2 -28.75 -2.22 8.80
C VAL A 2 -29.34 -3.61 8.61
N SER A 3 -28.54 -4.57 8.13
CA SER A 3 -28.98 -5.96 7.94
C SER A 3 -28.46 -6.85 9.06
N PHE A 4 -29.32 -7.71 9.59
CA PHE A 4 -29.01 -8.65 10.66
C PHE A 4 -29.04 -10.09 10.14
N ASN A 5 -28.22 -10.97 10.73
CA ASN A 5 -28.31 -12.42 10.50
C ASN A 5 -29.44 -13.02 11.36
N ALA A 6 -29.87 -14.25 11.05
CA ALA A 6 -30.93 -14.96 11.80
C ALA A 6 -30.62 -15.18 13.30
N ASP A 7 -29.35 -15.06 13.67
CA ASP A 7 -28.81 -15.15 15.04
C ASP A 7 -28.79 -13.79 15.78
N GLY A 8 -29.26 -12.70 15.16
CA GLY A 8 -29.22 -11.35 15.76
C GLY A 8 -27.85 -10.66 15.67
N SER A 9 -26.82 -11.37 15.23
CA SER A 9 -25.51 -10.81 14.90
C SER A 9 -25.60 -9.81 13.72
N LEU A 10 -24.97 -8.63 13.86
CA LEU A 10 -24.84 -7.63 12.80
C LEU A 10 -24.12 -8.25 11.58
N LYS A 11 -24.68 -8.12 10.37
CA LYS A 11 -23.88 -8.35 9.16
C LYS A 11 -22.84 -7.24 9.10
N ALA A 12 -21.60 -7.56 9.48
CA ALA A 12 -20.47 -6.70 9.13
C ALA A 12 -20.53 -6.48 7.61
N PRO A 13 -20.48 -5.22 7.13
CA PRO A 13 -20.37 -4.98 5.70
C PRO A 13 -19.16 -5.78 5.19
N PRO A 14 -19.25 -6.39 3.99
CA PRO A 14 -18.09 -7.06 3.43
C PRO A 14 -16.94 -6.05 3.45
N LYS A 15 -15.84 -6.38 4.13
CA LYS A 15 -14.61 -5.60 4.04
C LYS A 15 -14.26 -5.58 2.57
N LYS A 16 -14.64 -4.52 1.84
CA LYS A 16 -14.05 -4.20 0.54
C LYS A 16 -12.56 -4.24 0.81
N HIS A 17 -11.88 -5.24 0.26
CA HIS A 17 -10.47 -5.48 0.49
C HIS A 17 -9.74 -4.24 -0.04
N ARG A 18 -9.41 -3.31 0.86
CA ARG A 18 -8.76 -2.04 0.52
C ARG A 18 -7.27 -2.31 0.39
N ASP A 19 -6.91 -3.15 -0.56
CA ASP A 19 -5.55 -3.68 -0.73
C ASP A 19 -4.53 -2.59 -1.10
N HIS A 20 -5.03 -1.42 -1.50
CA HIS A 20 -4.20 -0.25 -1.77
C HIS A 20 -3.81 0.53 -0.51
N LEU A 21 -4.57 0.46 0.60
CA LEU A 21 -4.25 1.22 1.80
C LEU A 21 -2.89 0.84 2.41
N PRO A 22 -2.53 -0.44 2.57
CA PRO A 22 -1.21 -0.82 3.07
C PRO A 22 -0.09 -0.31 2.18
N LEU A 23 -0.34 -0.22 0.88
CA LEU A 23 0.63 0.28 -0.09
C LEU A 23 0.84 1.79 0.05
N LEU A 24 -0.25 2.57 0.12
CA LEU A 24 -0.18 4.00 0.37
C LEU A 24 0.48 4.28 1.72
N GLN A 25 0.08 3.54 2.76
CA GLN A 25 0.63 3.69 4.10
C GLN A 25 2.12 3.37 4.14
N ALA A 26 2.58 2.37 3.38
CA ALA A 26 4.00 2.04 3.29
C ALA A 26 4.79 3.20 2.67
N ILE A 27 4.25 3.90 1.67
CA ILE A 27 4.93 5.06 1.06
C ILE A 27 4.98 6.23 2.03
N ASP A 28 3.93 6.46 2.83
CA ASP A 28 3.87 7.54 3.84
C ASP A 28 4.78 7.27 5.04
N GLU A 29 4.79 6.02 5.50
CA GLU A 29 5.55 5.56 6.67
C GLU A 29 7.07 5.60 6.42
N LEU A 30 7.48 5.49 5.16
CA LEU A 30 8.89 5.51 4.77
C LEU A 30 9.40 6.96 4.68
N PRO A 31 10.42 7.34 5.49
CA PRO A 31 10.94 8.72 5.51
C PRO A 31 11.80 9.06 4.28
N PHE A 32 11.83 8.20 3.27
CA PHE A 32 12.60 8.36 2.04
C PHE A 32 11.88 7.72 0.86
N GLY A 33 12.11 8.26 -0.34
CA GLY A 33 11.57 7.71 -1.58
C GLY A 33 12.10 6.30 -1.83
N VAL A 34 11.18 5.38 -2.11
CA VAL A 34 11.52 3.99 -2.46
C VAL A 34 11.15 3.67 -3.90
N GLY A 35 12.01 2.90 -4.57
CA GLY A 35 11.70 2.39 -5.90
C GLY A 35 10.67 1.26 -5.83
N LYS A 36 9.93 1.07 -6.94
CA LYS A 36 8.91 0.03 -7.10
C LYS A 36 9.31 -1.34 -6.55
N LYS A 37 10.49 -1.83 -6.92
CA LYS A 37 10.96 -3.16 -6.50
C LYS A 37 11.18 -3.26 -4.98
N LEU A 38 11.71 -2.21 -4.36
CA LEU A 38 11.98 -2.20 -2.93
C LEU A 38 10.68 -2.10 -2.12
N LEU A 39 9.70 -1.34 -2.62
CA LEU A 39 8.36 -1.27 -2.03
C LEU A 39 7.65 -2.62 -2.12
N ILE A 40 7.75 -3.32 -3.26
CA ILE A 40 7.17 -4.67 -3.40
C ILE A 40 7.85 -5.66 -2.43
N ASP A 41 9.17 -5.64 -2.33
CA ASP A 41 9.89 -6.50 -1.38
C ASP A 41 9.44 -6.23 0.07
N HIS A 42 9.25 -4.96 0.43
CA HIS A 42 8.74 -4.53 1.75
C HIS A 42 7.33 -5.06 2.02
N LEU A 43 6.39 -4.81 1.12
CA LEU A 43 4.99 -5.20 1.26
C LEU A 43 4.82 -6.73 1.28
N ARG A 44 5.71 -7.46 0.59
CA ARG A 44 5.74 -8.93 0.64
C ARG A 44 6.47 -9.49 1.85
N GLY A 45 7.14 -8.65 2.66
CA GLY A 45 7.94 -9.08 3.80
C GLY A 45 9.21 -9.82 3.40
N LYS A 46 9.73 -9.60 2.18
CA LYS A 46 10.95 -10.24 1.69
C LYS A 46 12.18 -9.62 2.37
N ARG A 47 12.92 -10.46 3.08
CA ARG A 47 14.15 -10.07 3.75
C ARG A 47 15.33 -10.19 2.78
N ASN A 48 15.77 -9.05 2.27
CA ASN A 48 16.92 -8.87 1.39
C ASN A 48 17.99 -8.04 2.11
N ALA A 49 19.23 -8.04 1.61
CA ALA A 49 20.33 -7.25 2.20
C ALA A 49 19.97 -5.75 2.35
N ARG A 50 19.17 -5.21 1.42
CA ARG A 50 18.66 -3.82 1.47
C ARG A 50 17.56 -3.62 2.50
N THR A 51 16.54 -4.47 2.55
CA THR A 51 15.43 -4.34 3.51
C THR A 51 15.91 -4.59 4.95
N ALA A 52 16.88 -5.49 5.14
CA ALA A 52 17.57 -5.70 6.41
C ALA A 52 18.40 -4.47 6.83
N LYS A 53 19.14 -3.86 5.90
CA LYS A 53 19.93 -2.64 6.17
C LYS A 53 19.05 -1.45 6.56
N LEU A 54 17.90 -1.32 5.90
CA LEU A 54 16.91 -0.26 6.14
C LEU A 54 15.94 -0.58 7.30
N ARG A 55 16.10 -1.75 7.94
CA ARG A 55 15.28 -2.23 9.06
C ARG A 55 13.77 -2.15 8.78
N PHE A 56 13.37 -2.59 7.60
CA PHE A 56 11.96 -2.61 7.17
C PHE A 56 11.04 -3.42 8.08
N ASP A 57 11.62 -4.40 8.76
CA ASP A 57 11.01 -5.21 9.83
C ASP A 57 10.34 -4.38 10.96
N ARG A 58 10.71 -3.09 11.11
CA ARG A 58 10.16 -2.19 12.13
C ARG A 58 8.86 -1.51 11.74
N TYR A 59 8.54 -1.51 10.46
CA TYR A 59 7.38 -0.80 9.91
C TYR A 59 6.17 -1.73 9.92
N LEU A 60 5.00 -1.17 10.22
CA LEU A 60 3.77 -1.94 10.37
C LEU A 60 3.33 -2.57 9.04
N THR A 61 3.67 -1.92 7.94
CA THR A 61 3.28 -2.31 6.57
C THR A 61 4.14 -3.43 5.98
N ASN A 62 5.18 -3.88 6.69
CA ASN A 62 6.06 -4.94 6.23
C ASN A 62 5.34 -6.30 6.23
N GLY A 63 5.20 -6.90 5.05
CA GLY A 63 4.53 -8.21 4.90
C GLY A 63 3.00 -8.17 4.86
N ASP A 64 2.39 -6.99 4.90
CA ASP A 64 0.92 -6.82 4.91
C ASP A 64 0.27 -7.35 3.62
N LEU A 65 1.01 -7.32 2.51
CA LEU A 65 0.61 -7.86 1.21
C LEU A 65 1.44 -9.09 0.80
N SER A 66 1.87 -9.90 1.77
CA SER A 66 2.62 -11.15 1.51
C SER A 66 1.87 -12.17 0.65
N GLY A 67 0.53 -12.09 0.61
CA GLY A 67 -0.32 -12.93 -0.24
C GLY A 67 -0.34 -12.55 -1.72
N TYR A 68 0.17 -11.37 -2.10
CA TYR A 68 0.19 -10.88 -3.47
C TYR A 68 1.50 -11.22 -4.17
N ASP A 69 1.42 -11.52 -5.46
CA ASP A 69 2.63 -11.65 -6.26
C ASP A 69 3.19 -10.29 -6.73
N GLU A 70 4.45 -10.30 -7.19
CA GLU A 70 5.13 -9.10 -7.70
C GLU A 70 4.38 -8.48 -8.88
N GLU A 71 3.80 -9.31 -9.75
CA GLU A 71 3.00 -8.84 -10.88
C GLU A 71 1.71 -8.15 -10.42
N GLU A 72 1.03 -8.71 -9.42
CA GLU A 72 -0.22 -8.15 -8.88
C GLU A 72 0.02 -6.81 -8.18
N LEU A 73 1.05 -6.75 -7.32
CA LEU A 73 1.47 -5.49 -6.71
C LEU A 73 1.95 -4.50 -7.78
N GLY A 74 2.62 -4.99 -8.82
CA GLY A 74 3.01 -4.19 -9.96
C GLY A 74 1.84 -3.55 -10.68
N ARG A 75 0.74 -4.30 -10.87
CA ARG A 75 -0.52 -3.81 -11.45
C ARG A 75 -1.23 -2.84 -10.50
N LEU A 76 -1.22 -3.12 -9.20
CA LEU A 76 -1.81 -2.26 -8.18
C LEU A 76 -1.12 -0.89 -8.17
N ILE A 77 0.21 -0.84 -8.13
CA ILE A 77 0.99 0.39 -8.25
C ILE A 77 0.64 1.14 -9.54
N SER A 78 0.56 0.44 -10.68
CA SER A 78 0.16 1.07 -11.94
C SER A 78 -1.28 1.61 -11.91
N HIS A 79 -2.20 0.96 -11.18
CA HIS A 79 -3.57 1.42 -11.01
C HIS A 79 -3.63 2.69 -10.14
N LEU A 80 -2.93 2.69 -9.00
CA LEU A 80 -2.85 3.84 -8.10
C LEU A 80 -2.20 5.06 -8.76
N HIS A 81 -1.19 4.82 -9.60
CA HIS A 81 -0.61 5.88 -10.41
C HIS A 81 -1.62 6.45 -11.42
N LYS A 82 -2.43 5.60 -12.07
CA LYS A 82 -3.50 6.06 -12.98
C LYS A 82 -4.59 6.86 -12.25
N GLN A 83 -4.86 6.52 -11.00
CA GLN A 83 -5.78 7.27 -10.14
C GLN A 83 -5.15 8.53 -9.53
N GLU A 84 -3.90 8.85 -9.89
CA GLU A 84 -3.15 10.00 -9.36
C GLU A 84 -2.97 9.97 -7.83
N LEU A 85 -3.00 8.79 -7.22
CA LEU A 85 -2.77 8.60 -5.77
C LEU A 85 -1.28 8.54 -5.43
N ILE A 86 -0.48 8.04 -6.38
CA ILE A 86 0.98 7.97 -6.28
C ILE A 86 1.60 8.50 -7.56
N ASP A 87 2.80 9.07 -7.45
CA ASP A 87 3.56 9.59 -8.56
C ASP A 87 4.98 9.02 -8.60
N TYR A 88 5.57 8.99 -9.78
CA TYR A 88 6.97 8.58 -9.98
C TYR A 88 7.87 9.82 -9.96
N GLN A 89 8.50 10.06 -8.83
CA GLN A 89 9.49 11.12 -8.71
C GLN A 89 10.84 10.63 -9.23
N LYS A 90 11.46 11.39 -10.13
CA LYS A 90 12.79 11.08 -10.64
C LYS A 90 13.82 11.91 -9.89
N ASP A 91 14.59 11.26 -9.03
CA ASP A 91 15.72 11.86 -8.33
C ASP A 91 17.02 11.40 -9.01
N GLY A 92 17.50 12.21 -9.95
CA GLY A 92 18.68 11.94 -10.76
C GLY A 92 18.57 10.65 -11.60
N ARG A 93 19.33 9.61 -11.21
CA ARG A 93 19.35 8.29 -11.86
C ARG A 93 18.29 7.33 -11.33
N TYR A 94 17.62 7.67 -10.23
CA TYR A 94 16.69 6.77 -9.55
C TYR A 94 15.25 7.26 -9.71
N THR A 95 14.34 6.32 -9.89
CA THR A 95 12.90 6.57 -9.89
C THR A 95 12.33 6.07 -8.56
N THR A 96 11.80 6.99 -7.76
CA THR A 96 11.15 6.72 -6.48
C THR A 96 9.65 6.94 -6.59
N LEU A 97 8.91 6.26 -5.73
CA LEU A 97 7.47 6.45 -5.57
C LEU A 97 7.23 7.47 -4.47
N ALA A 98 6.34 8.42 -4.72
CA ALA A 98 5.90 9.41 -3.77
C ALA A 98 4.37 9.46 -3.74
N LEU A 99 3.81 9.76 -2.57
CA LEU A 99 2.38 10.03 -2.42
C LEU A 99 2.05 11.40 -3.00
N THR A 100 0.91 11.48 -3.69
CA THR A 100 0.34 12.76 -4.09
C THR A 100 -0.53 13.31 -2.97
N MET A 101 -0.96 14.58 -3.08
CA MET A 101 -1.95 15.16 -2.17
C MET A 101 -3.25 14.34 -2.12
N LYS A 102 -3.66 13.74 -3.26
CA LYS A 102 -4.84 12.87 -3.33
C LYS A 102 -4.61 11.55 -2.61
N GLY A 103 -3.45 10.92 -2.78
CA GLY A 103 -3.12 9.68 -2.07
C GLY A 103 -3.07 9.86 -0.56
N ALA A 104 -2.53 10.98 -0.09
CA ALA A 104 -2.53 11.34 1.32
C ALA A 104 -3.96 11.60 1.85
N ASP A 105 -4.81 12.25 1.06
CA ASP A 105 -6.22 12.44 1.41
C ASP A 105 -6.98 11.10 1.46
N GLU A 106 -6.72 10.18 0.53
CA GLU A 106 -7.30 8.84 0.51
C GLU A 106 -6.88 7.99 1.72
N LEU A 107 -5.66 8.18 2.22
CA LEU A 107 -5.21 7.56 3.48
C LEU A 107 -6.00 8.06 4.70
N LEU A 108 -6.30 9.36 4.74
CA LEU A 108 -7.00 10.00 5.85
C LEU A 108 -8.52 9.80 5.78
N ASN A 109 -9.07 9.92 4.58
CA ASN A 109 -10.48 9.81 4.23
C ASN A 109 -10.61 8.80 3.10
N PRO A 110 -10.59 7.49 3.40
CA PRO A 110 -10.73 6.46 2.38
C PRO A 110 -12.13 6.54 1.78
N GLN A 111 -12.26 7.24 0.67
CA GLN A 111 -13.51 7.54 0.01
C GLN A 111 -14.09 6.23 -0.52
N GLN A 112 -15.37 6.02 -0.21
CA GLN A 112 -16.08 4.85 -0.68
C GLN A 112 -16.36 5.04 -2.18
N GLU A 113 -15.53 4.43 -3.04
CA GLU A 113 -15.90 4.15 -4.44
C GLU A 113 -17.16 3.27 -4.48
#